data_AF-A0A2M9N374-F1
#
_entry.id   AF-A0A2M9N374-F1
#
_cell.length_a   1.000
_cell.length_b   1.000
_cell.length_c   1.000
_cell.angle_alpha   90.00
_cell.angle_beta   90.00
_cell.angle_gamma   90.00
#
_symmetry.space_group_name_H-M   'P 1'
#
loop_
_entity.id
_entity.type
_entity.pdbx_description
1 polymer ?
#
loop_
_entity_poly.entity_id
_entity_poly.type
_entity_poly.pdbx_seq_one_letter_code
_entity_poly.pdbx_strand_id
1 'polypeptide(L)' 'MARMTKVELLIDLTTPVEEIAAVINIMLQAYPDQQIEILQAVDHNVGDALAKLQKSDKSENEE' A
#
# COMPACT_ATOMS: atom_id res chain seq x y z
N MET A 1 0.01 -27.12 -8.50
CA MET A 1 0.62 -26.55 -7.28
C MET A 1 0.96 -25.11 -7.59
N ALA A 2 0.35 -24.13 -6.90
CA ALA A 2 0.71 -22.74 -7.10
C ALA A 2 2.13 -22.51 -6.58
N ARG A 3 3.02 -22.00 -7.44
CA ARG A 3 4.40 -21.70 -7.07
C ARG A 3 4.38 -20.37 -6.30
N MET A 4 4.52 -20.42 -4.98
CA MET A 4 4.67 -19.20 -4.18
C MET A 4 6.06 -18.62 -4.43
N THR A 5 6.11 -17.42 -4.99
CA THR A 5 7.35 -16.63 -5.07
C THR A 5 7.54 -15.93 -3.72
N LYS A 6 8.61 -16.28 -3.00
CA LYS A 6 8.97 -15.59 -1.75
C LYS A 6 9.90 -14.42 -2.08
N VAL A 7 9.53 -13.22 -1.64
CA VAL A 7 10.34 -12.01 -1.73
C VAL A 7 10.62 -11.50 -0.32
N GLU A 8 11.88 -11.21 -0.01
CA GLU A 8 12.30 -10.59 1.25
C GLU A 8 12.81 -9.18 0.93
N LEU A 9 12.28 -8.17 1.63
CA LEU A 9 12.57 -6.74 1.41
C LEU A 9 13.07 -6.13 2.71
N LEU A 10 14.15 -5.34 2.62
CA LEU A 10 14.54 -4.37 3.64
C LEU A 10 13.93 -3.03 3.26
N ILE A 11 13.25 -2.37 4.20
CA ILE A 11 12.51 -1.13 3.97
C ILE A 11 13.14 -0.02 4.82
N ASP A 12 13.48 1.11 4.18
CA ASP A 12 13.96 2.30 4.87
C ASP A 12 12.81 3.17 5.39
N LEU A 13 12.55 3.09 6.70
CA LEU A 13 11.47 3.86 7.33
C LEU A 13 11.74 5.38 7.40
N THR A 14 12.93 5.85 7.01
CA THR A 14 13.22 7.29 6.94
C THR A 14 12.64 7.94 5.69
N THR A 15 12.30 7.15 4.65
CA THR A 15 11.70 7.61 3.38
C THR A 15 10.47 6.78 3.01
N PRO A 16 9.41 6.81 3.84
CA PRO A 16 8.32 5.83 3.75
C PRO A 16 7.50 5.90 2.46
N VAL A 17 7.34 7.09 1.87
CA VAL A 17 6.54 7.25 0.64
C VAL A 17 7.28 6.63 -0.55
N GLU A 18 8.58 6.90 -0.64
CA GLU A 18 9.47 6.37 -1.66
C GLU A 18 9.56 4.84 -1.58
N GLU A 19 9.69 4.30 -0.37
CA GLU A 19 9.71 2.86 -0.14
C GLU A 19 8.39 2.18 -0.55
N ILE A 20 7.25 2.77 -0.19
CA ILE A 20 5.93 2.24 -0.59
C ILE A 20 5.83 2.21 -2.13
N ALA A 21 6.25 3.28 -2.80
CA ALA A 21 6.25 3.34 -4.26
C ALA A 21 7.17 2.26 -4.88
N ALA A 22 8.35 2.02 -4.29
CA ALA A 22 9.26 0.97 -4.73
C ALA A 22 8.63 -0.43 -4.61
N VAL A 23 7.98 -0.73 -3.48
CA VAL A 23 7.29 -2.01 -3.28
C VAL A 23 6.14 -2.20 -4.27
N ILE A 24 5.34 -1.16 -4.51
CA ILE A 24 4.26 -1.21 -5.51
C ILE A 24 4.85 -1.55 -6.89
N ASN A 25 5.93 -0.86 -7.30
CA ASN A 25 6.57 -1.11 -8.60
C ASN A 25 7.06 -2.56 -8.76
N ILE A 26 7.62 -3.15 -7.70
CA ILE A 26 8.04 -4.57 -7.71
C ILE A 26 6.83 -5.48 -7.94
N MET A 27 5.71 -5.22 -7.27
CA MET A 27 4.49 -6.00 -7.46
C MET A 27 3.94 -5.85 -8.89
N LEU A 28 3.92 -4.64 -9.45
CA LEU A 28 3.46 -4.42 -10.82
C LEU A 28 4.33 -5.12 -11.87
N GLN A 29 5.64 -5.24 -11.62
CA GLN A 29 6.53 -6.01 -12.49
C GLN A 29 6.29 -7.52 -12.38
N ALA A 30 5.94 -8.01 -11.20
CA ALA A 30 5.61 -9.42 -10.99
C ALA A 30 4.26 -9.84 -11.61
N TYR A 31 3.33 -8.89 -11.77
CA TYR A 31 1.97 -9.12 -12.28
C TYR A 31 1.60 -8.15 -13.43
N PRO A 32 2.26 -8.25 -14.60
CA PRO A 32 2.07 -7.29 -15.70
C PRO A 32 0.63 -7.24 -16.23
N ASP A 33 -0.10 -8.36 -16.20
CA ASP A 33 -1.47 -8.43 -16.72
C ASP A 33 -2.53 -7.90 -15.72
N GLN A 34 -2.15 -7.60 -14.47
CA GLN A 34 -3.05 -7.18 -13.39
C GLN A 34 -2.69 -5.81 -12.82
N GLN A 35 -1.83 -5.04 -13.49
CA GLN A 35 -1.27 -3.81 -12.94
C GLN A 35 -2.35 -2.79 -12.55
N ILE A 36 -3.35 -2.59 -13.40
CA ILE A 36 -4.45 -1.65 -13.14
C ILE A 36 -5.30 -2.11 -11.95
N GLU A 37 -5.64 -3.41 -11.90
CA GLU A 37 -6.44 -3.99 -10.82
C GLU A 37 -5.73 -3.87 -9.46
N ILE A 38 -4.42 -4.14 -9.44
CA ILE A 38 -3.57 -3.97 -8.26
C ILE A 38 -3.56 -2.50 -7.81
N LEU A 39 -3.31 -1.56 -8.73
CA LEU A 39 -3.27 -0.14 -8.41
C LEU A 39 -4.61 0.39 -7.87
N GLN A 40 -5.73 -0.02 -8.47
CA GLN A 40 -7.07 0.35 -7.99
C GLN A 40 -7.34 -0.19 -6.60
N ALA A 41 -6.98 -1.46 -6.33
CA ALA A 41 -7.13 -2.05 -5.01
C ALA A 41 -6.26 -1.33 -3.96
N VAL A 42 -5.02 -0.98 -4.31
CA VAL A 42 -4.12 -0.24 -3.41
C VAL A 42 -4.67 1.16 -3.12
N ASP A 43 -5.10 1.90 -4.15
CA ASP A 43 -5.71 3.24 -4.00
C ASP A 43 -6.90 3.22 -3.03
N HIS A 44 -7.81 2.25 -3.22
CA HIS A 44 -8.97 2.09 -2.33
C HIS A 44 -8.56 1.82 -0.88
N ASN A 45 -7.62 0.88 -0.65
CA ASN A 45 -7.17 0.54 0.70
C ASN A 45 -6.45 1.71 1.40
N VAL A 46 -5.65 2.48 0.66
CA VAL A 46 -4.98 3.68 1.18
C VAL A 46 -5.99 4.76 1.53
N GLY A 47 -6.97 5.00 0.65
CA GLY A 47 -8.07 5.94 0.90
C GLY A 47 -8.88 5.58 2.14
N ASP A 48 -9.20 4.30 2.31
CA ASP A 48 -9.90 3.78 3.49
C ASP A 48 -9.09 3.95 4.79
N ALA A 49 -7.79 3.67 4.74
CA ALA A 49 -6.89 3.87 5.87
C ALA A 49 -6.82 5.35 6.27
N LEU A 50 -6.69 6.24 5.28
CA LEU A 50 -6.69 7.68 5.50
C LEU A 50 -8.02 8.17 6.10
N ALA A 51 -9.14 7.70 5.58
CA ALA A 51 -10.46 8.06 6.08
C ALA A 51 -10.68 7.61 7.54
N LYS A 52 -10.10 6.47 7.96
CA LYS A 52 -10.15 6.00 9.35
C LYS A 52 -9.36 6.93 10.28
N LEU A 53 -8.14 7.30 9.90
CA LEU A 53 -7.31 8.22 10.69
C LEU A 53 -7.99 9.59 10.84
N GLN A 54 -8.51 10.14 9.75
CA GLN A 54 -9.21 11.42 9.78
C GLN A 54 -10.49 11.41 10.63
N LYS A 55 -11.15 10.26 10.78
CA LYS A 55 -12.30 10.11 11.68
C LYS A 55 -11.85 10.08 13.14
N SER A 56 -10.79 9.35 13.46
CA SER A 56 -10.18 9.32 14.80
C SER A 56 -9.76 10.71 15.26
N ASP A 57 -9.12 11.49 14.38
CA ASP A 57 -8.67 12.86 14.69
C ASP A 57 -9.83 13.84 14.94
N LYS A 58 -11.01 13.60 14.35
CA LYS A 58 -12.21 14.42 14.57
C LYS A 58 -12.89 14.10 15.91
N SER A 59 -12.91 12.84 16.32
CA SER A 59 -13.42 12.44 17.64
C SER A 59 -12.59 12.98 18.82
N GLU A 60 -11.31 13.26 18.64
CA GLU A 60 -10.44 13.81 19.70
C GLU A 60 -10.54 15.35 19.85
N ASN A 61 -11.16 16.05 18.91
CA ASN A 61 -11.29 17.52 18.91
C ASN A 61 -12.69 18.02 19.29
N GLU A 62 -13.61 17.14 19.71
CA GLU A 62 -14.99 17.47 20.14
C GLU A 62 -15.25 17.27 21.65
N GLU A 63 -14.21 17.11 22.48
CA GLU A 63 -14.31 17.14 23.97
C GLU A 63 -13.87 18.49 24.58
#